data_AF-A0A932DJ80-F1
#
_entry.id   AF-A0A932DJ80-F1
#
_cell.length_a   1.000
_cell.length_b   1.000
_cell.length_c   1.000
_cell.angle_alpha   90.00
_cell.angle_beta   90.00
_cell.angle_gamma   90.00
#
_symmetry.space_group_name_H-M   'P 1'
#
loop_
_entity.id
_entity.type
_entity.pdbx_description
1 polymer ?
#
loop_
_entity_poly.entity_id
_entity_poly.type
_entity_poly.pdbx_seq_one_letter_code
_entity_poly.pdbx_strand_id
1 'polypeptide(L)'
;MTTTDIRTKTAEARSLQAVSVQQVADSIRDEALTDAQDRYAVFQRGSDLGSLLRHPDFFERLKYGLTVGVAKALAANDPTVLAVYTYDPSSNPDSESGDTAPLEATVHMLALVSTPSAALSAFIASLDRALTASLKSLPAPLFAQRESVLDVNLITEKDARLGIGYAALLSSLFAPPIRVWAREP
;
A
#
# COMPACT_ATOMS: atom_id res chain seq x y z
N MET A 1 -0.05 -41.37 -16.28
CA MET A 1 0.36 -40.16 -15.56
C MET A 1 -0.73 -39.14 -15.77
N THR A 2 -1.53 -38.92 -14.73
CA THR A 2 -2.96 -38.63 -14.83
C THR A 2 -3.20 -37.16 -14.49
N THR A 3 -4.01 -36.48 -15.30
CA THR A 3 -4.37 -35.04 -15.22
C THR A 3 -4.88 -34.58 -13.85
N THR A 4 -5.24 -35.51 -12.97
CA THR A 4 -5.71 -35.28 -11.60
C THR A 4 -4.61 -34.79 -10.65
N ASP A 5 -3.36 -35.25 -10.80
CA ASP A 5 -2.25 -34.88 -9.87
C ASP A 5 -1.80 -33.42 -10.00
N ILE A 6 -1.89 -32.86 -11.21
CA ILE A 6 -1.42 -31.48 -11.49
C ILE A 6 -2.37 -30.45 -10.87
N ARG A 7 -3.69 -30.73 -10.82
CA ARG A 7 -4.70 -29.81 -10.27
C ARG A 7 -4.58 -29.68 -8.76
N THR A 8 -4.38 -30.80 -8.05
CA THR A 8 -4.23 -30.81 -6.59
C THR A 8 -2.98 -30.05 -6.16
N LYS A 9 -1.84 -30.31 -6.81
CA LYS A 9 -0.57 -29.64 -6.52
C LYS A 9 -0.61 -28.12 -6.80
N THR A 10 -1.33 -27.70 -7.83
CA THR A 10 -1.52 -26.28 -8.16
C THR A 10 -2.44 -25.58 -7.15
N ALA A 11 -3.46 -26.27 -6.65
CA ALA A 11 -4.36 -25.74 -5.63
C ALA A 11 -3.67 -25.58 -4.27
N GLU A 12 -2.86 -26.55 -3.87
CA GLU A 12 -2.06 -26.50 -2.62
C GLU A 12 -0.97 -25.42 -2.65
N ALA A 13 -0.27 -25.27 -3.78
CA ALA A 13 0.71 -24.18 -3.93
C ALA A 13 0.05 -22.79 -3.85
N ARG A 14 -1.14 -22.64 -4.46
CA ARG A 14 -1.91 -21.40 -4.37
C ARG A 14 -2.47 -21.13 -2.98
N SER A 15 -2.90 -22.16 -2.25
CA SER A 15 -3.39 -21.98 -0.87
C SER A 15 -2.25 -21.61 0.08
N LEU A 16 -1.08 -22.24 -0.04
CA LEU A 16 0.11 -21.89 0.75
C LEU A 16 0.60 -20.47 0.44
N GLN A 17 0.61 -20.07 -0.83
CA GLN A 17 0.96 -18.71 -1.24
C GLN A 17 -0.08 -17.68 -0.78
N ALA A 18 -1.37 -18.03 -0.75
CA ALA A 18 -2.41 -17.16 -0.22
C ALA A 18 -2.29 -16.98 1.30
N VAL A 19 -1.98 -18.05 2.04
CA VAL A 19 -1.72 -17.99 3.49
C VAL A 19 -0.51 -17.12 3.80
N SER A 20 0.58 -17.21 3.01
CA SER A 20 1.75 -16.37 3.22
C SER A 20 1.48 -14.90 2.92
N VAL A 21 0.71 -14.58 1.87
CA VAL A 21 0.34 -13.19 1.56
C VAL A 21 -0.62 -12.60 2.60
N GLN A 22 -1.56 -13.39 3.12
CA GLN A 22 -2.44 -12.94 4.20
C GLN A 22 -1.67 -12.63 5.49
N GLN A 23 -0.72 -13.48 5.86
CA GLN A 23 0.16 -13.22 7.01
C GLN A 23 0.98 -11.94 6.84
N VAL A 24 1.51 -11.69 5.63
CA VAL A 24 2.20 -10.44 5.30
C VAL A 24 1.27 -9.24 5.45
N ALA A 25 0.04 -9.34 4.94
CA ALA A 25 -0.96 -8.27 5.04
C ALA A 25 -1.35 -7.97 6.50
N ASP A 26 -1.55 -9.01 7.31
CA ASP A 26 -1.87 -8.86 8.74
C ASP A 26 -0.69 -8.24 9.51
N SER A 27 0.55 -8.65 9.23
CA SER A 27 1.76 -8.04 9.80
C SER A 27 1.85 -6.55 9.44
N ILE A 28 1.65 -6.20 8.17
CA ILE A 28 1.65 -4.80 7.70
C ILE A 28 0.59 -3.99 8.45
N ARG A 29 -0.63 -4.51 8.58
CA ARG A 29 -1.71 -3.84 9.32
C ARG A 29 -1.33 -3.63 10.79
N ASP A 30 -0.88 -4.68 11.46
CA ASP A 30 -0.63 -4.67 12.90
C ASP A 30 0.56 -3.79 13.27
N GLU A 31 1.63 -3.82 12.46
CA GLU A 31 2.76 -2.90 12.59
C GLU A 31 2.33 -1.45 12.34
N ALA A 32 1.54 -1.18 11.30
CA ALA A 32 1.07 0.16 11.00
C ALA A 32 0.15 0.72 12.09
N LEU A 33 -0.70 -0.12 12.69
CA LEU A 33 -1.52 0.25 13.84
C LEU A 33 -0.67 0.56 15.07
N THR A 34 0.33 -0.27 15.35
CA THR A 34 1.26 -0.07 16.48
C THR A 34 2.02 1.23 16.31
N ASP A 35 2.60 1.48 15.14
CA ASP A 35 3.32 2.71 14.83
C ASP A 35 2.43 3.96 14.92
N ALA A 36 1.18 3.87 14.44
CA ALA A 36 0.22 4.97 14.54
C ALA A 36 -0.15 5.24 16.00
N GLN A 37 -0.38 4.19 16.79
CA GLN A 37 -0.71 4.29 18.21
C GLN A 37 0.44 4.87 19.02
N ASP A 38 1.67 4.35 18.89
CA ASP A 38 2.83 4.80 19.67
C ASP A 38 3.07 6.29 19.50
N ARG A 39 2.89 6.79 18.28
CA ARG A 39 3.12 8.21 18.00
C ARG A 39 1.90 9.10 18.31
N TYR A 40 0.71 8.52 18.51
CA TYR A 40 -0.51 9.25 18.89
C TYR A 40 -0.78 9.21 20.41
N ALA A 41 -0.36 8.13 21.09
CA ALA A 41 -0.52 7.88 22.52
C ALA A 41 0.20 8.89 23.42
N VAL A 42 1.10 9.71 22.85
CA VAL A 42 1.65 10.90 23.52
C VAL A 42 0.53 11.87 23.94
N PHE A 43 -0.64 11.84 23.29
CA PHE A 43 -1.71 12.83 23.48
C PHE A 43 -3.01 12.28 24.07
N GLN A 44 -3.31 10.97 23.98
CA GLN A 44 -4.56 10.39 24.51
C GLN A 44 -4.37 8.96 25.00
N ARG A 45 -4.40 8.73 26.33
CA ARG A 45 -4.49 7.38 26.90
C ARG A 45 -5.95 6.97 27.03
N GLY A 46 -6.30 5.76 26.56
CA GLY A 46 -7.58 5.12 26.84
C GLY A 46 -8.66 5.24 25.75
N SER A 47 -8.37 5.85 24.60
CA SER A 47 -9.30 5.87 23.45
C SER A 47 -9.36 4.50 22.78
N ASP A 48 -10.56 4.05 22.40
CA ASP A 48 -10.75 2.81 21.65
C ASP A 48 -10.30 2.97 20.18
N LEU A 49 -9.97 1.86 19.52
CA LEU A 49 -9.47 1.86 18.14
C LEU A 49 -10.46 2.46 17.14
N GLY A 50 -11.77 2.27 17.35
CA GLY A 50 -12.80 2.81 16.46
C GLY A 50 -12.87 4.34 16.51
N SER A 51 -12.68 4.92 17.69
CA SER A 51 -12.55 6.37 17.87
C SER A 51 -11.25 6.91 17.26
N LEU A 52 -10.12 6.23 17.45
CA LEU A 52 -8.83 6.59 16.86
C LEU A 52 -8.88 6.63 15.34
N LEU A 53 -9.50 5.64 14.71
CA LEU A 53 -9.63 5.55 13.24
C LEU A 53 -10.47 6.68 12.62
N ARG A 54 -11.23 7.44 13.41
CA ARG A 54 -11.96 8.63 12.94
C ARG A 54 -11.14 9.91 13.01
N HIS A 55 -10.02 9.91 13.73
CA HIS A 55 -9.15 11.06 13.82
C HIS A 55 -8.24 11.15 12.59
N PRO A 56 -8.27 12.25 11.81
CA PRO A 56 -7.46 12.39 10.61
C PRO A 56 -5.97 12.13 10.85
N ASP A 57 -5.39 12.70 11.91
CA ASP A 57 -3.97 12.53 12.23
C ASP A 57 -3.57 11.08 12.52
N PHE A 58 -4.45 10.31 13.19
CA PHE A 58 -4.21 8.90 13.43
C PHE A 58 -4.34 8.10 12.13
N PHE A 59 -5.35 8.43 11.34
CA PHE A 59 -5.61 7.79 10.06
C PHE A 59 -4.46 8.00 9.06
N GLU A 60 -3.94 9.21 8.93
CA GLU A 60 -2.80 9.52 8.07
C GLU A 60 -1.52 8.78 8.52
N ARG A 61 -1.32 8.64 9.84
CA ARG A 61 -0.20 7.84 10.37
C ARG A 61 -0.35 6.36 10.07
N LEU A 62 -1.56 5.82 10.22
CA LEU A 62 -1.87 4.44 9.83
C LEU A 62 -1.61 4.26 8.33
N LYS A 63 -2.13 5.15 7.49
CA LYS A 63 -1.93 5.15 6.04
C LYS A 63 -0.44 5.16 5.69
N TYR A 64 0.36 6.03 6.32
CA TYR A 64 1.80 6.04 6.15
C TYR A 64 2.48 4.73 6.59
N GLY A 65 2.07 4.15 7.71
CA GLY A 65 2.55 2.84 8.17
C GLY A 65 2.26 1.73 7.15
N LEU A 66 1.03 1.69 6.61
CA LEU A 66 0.64 0.76 5.55
C LEU A 66 1.53 0.95 4.31
N THR A 67 1.74 2.19 3.87
CA THR A 67 2.63 2.52 2.75
C THR A 67 4.04 1.97 2.96
N VAL A 68 4.63 2.16 4.14
CA VAL A 68 5.97 1.65 4.46
C VAL A 68 6.00 0.13 4.46
N GLY A 69 5.00 -0.52 5.08
CA GLY A 69 4.90 -1.98 5.13
C GLY A 69 4.77 -2.60 3.73
N VAL A 70 3.89 -2.03 2.90
CA VAL A 70 3.73 -2.46 1.50
C VAL A 70 5.03 -2.27 0.72
N ALA A 71 5.68 -1.12 0.84
CA ALA A 71 6.95 -0.86 0.14
C ALA A 71 8.03 -1.92 0.48
N LYS A 72 8.16 -2.28 1.76
CA LYS A 72 9.06 -3.35 2.22
C LYS A 72 8.68 -4.70 1.63
N ALA A 73 7.39 -5.05 1.64
CA ALA A 73 6.90 -6.30 1.09
C ALA A 73 7.17 -6.43 -0.42
N LEU A 74 6.95 -5.36 -1.20
CA LEU A 74 7.27 -5.33 -2.62
C LEU A 74 8.76 -5.54 -2.86
N ALA A 75 9.61 -4.81 -2.14
CA ALA A 75 11.06 -4.89 -2.28
C ALA A 75 11.66 -6.24 -1.90
N ALA A 76 11.08 -6.91 -0.89
CA ALA A 76 11.49 -8.24 -0.46
C ALA A 76 11.03 -9.33 -1.44
N ASN A 77 9.87 -9.14 -2.09
CA ASN A 77 9.30 -10.13 -3.00
C ASN A 77 9.90 -10.07 -4.42
N ASP A 78 10.33 -8.89 -4.89
CA ASP A 78 10.88 -8.75 -6.23
C ASP A 78 12.16 -7.86 -6.24
N PRO A 79 13.33 -8.42 -6.67
CA PRO A 79 14.58 -7.68 -6.71
C PRO A 79 14.61 -6.55 -7.75
N THR A 80 13.68 -6.55 -8.71
CA THR A 80 13.57 -5.48 -9.72
C THR A 80 13.06 -4.18 -9.14
N VAL A 81 12.45 -4.18 -7.94
CA VAL A 81 12.02 -2.97 -7.24
C VAL A 81 13.26 -2.20 -6.77
N LEU A 82 13.42 -0.99 -7.30
CA LEU A 82 14.55 -0.08 -7.04
C LEU A 82 14.19 0.95 -5.98
N ALA A 83 12.96 1.50 -6.04
CA ALA A 83 12.45 2.45 -5.07
C ALA A 83 10.93 2.44 -5.05
N VAL A 84 10.35 2.85 -3.93
CA VAL A 84 8.91 3.00 -3.78
C VAL A 84 8.61 4.39 -3.22
N TYR A 85 7.61 5.02 -3.81
CA TYR A 85 7.14 6.36 -3.46
C TYR A 85 5.65 6.32 -3.14
N THR A 86 5.18 7.30 -2.36
CA THR A 86 3.77 7.59 -2.18
C THR A 86 3.47 9.00 -2.61
N TYR A 87 2.24 9.25 -3.04
CA TYR A 87 1.77 10.57 -3.40
C TYR A 87 0.34 10.74 -2.92
N ASP A 88 -0.05 11.99 -2.70
CA ASP A 88 -1.42 12.35 -2.40
C ASP A 88 -2.05 12.95 -3.67
N PRO A 89 -3.05 12.29 -4.28
CA PRO A 89 -3.73 12.82 -5.47
C PRO A 89 -4.52 14.09 -5.19
N SER A 90 -4.85 14.38 -3.92
CA SER A 90 -5.59 15.57 -3.50
C SER A 90 -4.71 16.79 -3.26
N SER A 91 -3.39 16.63 -3.21
CA SER A 91 -2.41 17.72 -3.04
C SER A 91 -2.27 18.65 -4.26
N ASN A 92 -3.30 18.76 -5.11
CA ASN A 92 -3.31 19.71 -6.23
C ASN A 92 -3.50 21.14 -5.69
N PRO A 93 -2.52 22.06 -5.87
CA PRO A 93 -2.61 23.44 -5.37
C PRO A 93 -3.73 24.25 -6.02
N ASP A 94 -4.27 23.81 -7.16
CA ASP A 94 -5.38 24.46 -7.87
C ASP A 94 -6.76 23.95 -7.40
N SER A 95 -6.82 23.06 -6.40
CA SER A 95 -8.11 22.59 -5.87
C SER A 95 -8.75 23.65 -4.96
N GLU A 96 -9.68 24.43 -5.52
CA GLU A 96 -10.47 25.46 -4.81
C GLU A 96 -11.54 24.87 -3.86
N SER A 97 -11.24 23.77 -3.17
CA SER A 97 -12.19 23.12 -2.27
C SER A 97 -11.78 23.38 -0.82
N GLY A 98 -12.35 24.44 -0.23
CA GLY A 98 -12.22 24.76 1.20
C GLY A 98 -12.99 23.84 2.14
N ASP A 99 -13.54 22.73 1.63
CA ASP A 99 -14.15 21.67 2.43
C ASP A 99 -13.09 20.62 2.77
N THR A 100 -13.01 20.21 4.03
CA THR A 100 -12.25 19.03 4.47
C THR A 100 -12.64 17.84 3.60
N ALA A 101 -11.75 17.47 2.67
CA ALA A 101 -11.97 16.33 1.79
C ALA A 101 -12.25 15.08 2.64
N PRO A 102 -13.17 14.19 2.21
CA PRO A 102 -13.41 12.93 2.90
C PRO A 102 -12.10 12.15 3.07
N LEU A 103 -11.92 11.48 4.22
CA LEU A 103 -10.76 10.62 4.44
C LEU A 103 -10.63 9.60 3.31
N GLU A 104 -9.52 9.67 2.59
CA GLU A 104 -9.21 8.87 1.41
C GLU A 104 -8.32 7.69 1.84
N ALA A 105 -8.87 6.48 1.82
CA ALA A 105 -8.21 5.31 2.39
C ALA A 105 -7.30 4.54 1.43
N THR A 106 -7.24 4.94 0.16
CA THR A 106 -6.38 4.27 -0.82
C THR A 106 -4.94 4.69 -0.58
N VAL A 107 -4.05 3.71 -0.54
CA VAL A 107 -2.62 3.93 -0.49
C VAL A 107 -2.12 4.03 -1.93
N HIS A 108 -1.91 5.27 -2.38
CA HIS A 108 -1.38 5.58 -3.71
C HIS A 108 0.16 5.52 -3.71
N MET A 109 0.71 4.71 -4.62
CA MET A 109 2.14 4.42 -4.68
C MET A 109 2.67 4.38 -6.10
N LEU A 110 3.94 4.76 -6.24
CA LEU A 110 4.74 4.52 -7.43
C LEU A 110 5.85 3.54 -7.05
N ALA A 111 5.95 2.41 -7.74
CA ALA A 111 7.07 1.48 -7.60
C ALA A 111 7.98 1.61 -8.82
N LEU A 112 9.17 2.18 -8.62
CA LEU A 112 10.22 2.24 -9.62
C LEU A 112 10.87 0.88 -9.73
N VAL A 113 10.80 0.29 -10.91
CA VAL A 113 11.35 -1.03 -11.21
C VAL A 113 12.35 -0.98 -12.37
N SER A 114 13.36 -1.85 -12.34
CA SER A 114 14.27 -2.02 -13.47
C SER A 114 13.57 -2.68 -14.66
N THR A 115 12.66 -3.62 -14.42
CA THR A 115 11.85 -4.28 -15.45
C THR A 115 10.51 -4.72 -14.86
N PRO A 116 9.36 -4.34 -15.44
CA PRO A 116 8.06 -4.80 -14.97
C PRO A 116 7.93 -6.32 -15.13
N SER A 117 7.36 -6.99 -14.12
CA SER A 117 7.17 -8.43 -14.13
C SER A 117 5.71 -8.79 -13.84
N ALA A 118 5.17 -9.80 -14.55
CA ALA A 118 3.83 -10.31 -14.27
C ALA A 118 3.72 -10.91 -12.87
N ALA A 119 4.83 -11.43 -12.33
CA ALA A 119 4.91 -11.94 -10.97
C ALA A 119 4.71 -10.83 -9.93
N LEU A 120 5.37 -9.67 -10.10
CA LEU A 120 5.18 -8.51 -9.22
C LEU A 120 3.76 -7.97 -9.31
N SER A 121 3.20 -7.83 -10.51
CA SER A 121 1.79 -7.40 -10.67
C SER A 121 0.81 -8.37 -9.99
N ALA A 122 1.03 -9.68 -10.11
CA ALA A 122 0.21 -10.69 -9.45
C ALA A 122 0.36 -10.65 -7.91
N PHE A 123 1.57 -10.39 -7.42
CA PHE A 123 1.84 -10.21 -5.99
C PHE A 123 1.12 -8.97 -5.46
N ILE A 124 1.25 -7.80 -6.11
CA ILE A 124 0.55 -6.56 -5.76
C ILE A 124 -0.96 -6.81 -5.67
N ALA A 125 -1.56 -7.41 -6.70
CA ALA A 125 -2.99 -7.69 -6.71
C ALA A 125 -3.42 -8.66 -5.59
N SER A 126 -2.56 -9.60 -5.22
CA SER A 126 -2.83 -10.54 -4.13
C SER A 126 -2.69 -9.88 -2.76
N LEU A 127 -1.68 -9.03 -2.59
CA LEU A 127 -1.45 -8.25 -1.39
C LEU A 127 -2.58 -7.25 -1.17
N ASP A 128 -3.05 -6.56 -2.22
CA ASP A 128 -4.19 -5.64 -2.14
C ASP A 128 -5.47 -6.33 -1.63
N ARG A 129 -5.79 -7.51 -2.19
CA ARG A 129 -6.95 -8.30 -1.72
C ARG A 129 -6.80 -8.72 -0.25
N ALA A 130 -5.61 -9.22 0.11
CA ALA A 130 -5.34 -9.66 1.48
C ALA A 130 -5.36 -8.50 2.48
N LEU A 131 -4.80 -7.36 2.12
CA LEU A 131 -4.77 -6.16 2.96
C LEU A 131 -6.15 -5.51 3.06
N THR A 132 -6.92 -5.48 1.97
CA THR A 132 -8.32 -5.04 1.98
C THR A 132 -9.14 -5.91 2.94
N ALA A 133 -9.00 -7.25 2.87
CA ALA A 133 -9.68 -8.16 3.78
C ALA A 133 -9.24 -7.96 5.24
N SER A 134 -7.94 -7.78 5.45
CA SER A 134 -7.35 -7.53 6.77
C SER A 134 -7.87 -6.23 7.40
N LEU A 135 -7.95 -5.14 6.62
CA LEU A 135 -8.42 -3.84 7.08
C LEU A 135 -9.93 -3.78 7.30
N LYS A 136 -10.72 -4.58 6.57
CA LYS A 136 -12.17 -4.73 6.81
C LYS A 136 -12.51 -5.29 8.19
N SER A 137 -11.57 -5.97 8.85
CA SER A 137 -11.76 -6.46 10.22
C SER A 137 -11.68 -5.35 11.28
N LEU A 138 -11.18 -4.15 10.90
CA LEU A 138 -11.07 -3.02 11.82
C LEU A 138 -12.43 -2.33 12.03
N PRO A 139 -12.66 -1.71 13.20
CA PRO A 139 -13.88 -0.96 13.50
C PRO A 139 -13.92 0.42 12.80
N ALA A 140 -13.63 0.45 11.50
CA ALA A 140 -13.59 1.66 10.66
C ALA A 140 -14.54 1.51 9.46
N PRO A 141 -15.65 2.28 9.43
CA PRO A 141 -16.61 2.24 8.31
C PRO A 141 -15.97 2.49 6.94
N LEU A 142 -14.90 3.29 6.90
CA LEU A 142 -14.18 3.68 5.69
C LEU A 142 -13.55 2.49 4.93
N PHE A 143 -13.25 1.37 5.62
CA PHE A 143 -12.70 0.15 5.02
C PHE A 143 -13.76 -0.88 4.68
N ALA A 144 -14.90 -0.88 5.40
CA ALA A 144 -15.91 -1.93 5.34
C ALA A 144 -16.44 -2.19 3.92
N GLN A 145 -16.58 -1.13 3.11
CA GLN A 145 -17.15 -1.19 1.76
C GLN A 145 -16.10 -1.15 0.63
N ARG A 146 -14.80 -1.08 0.94
CA ARG A 146 -13.78 -0.98 -0.12
C ARG A 146 -13.54 -2.30 -0.82
N GLU A 147 -13.35 -2.24 -2.13
CA GLU A 147 -12.93 -3.41 -2.93
C GLU A 147 -11.42 -3.52 -3.04
N SER A 148 -10.72 -2.40 -2.88
CA SER A 148 -9.27 -2.27 -2.97
C SER A 148 -8.81 -1.14 -2.03
N VAL A 149 -7.60 -1.29 -1.49
CA VAL A 149 -6.93 -0.28 -0.67
C VAL A 149 -5.58 0.15 -1.24
N LEU A 150 -5.02 -0.59 -2.21
CA LEU A 150 -3.74 -0.28 -2.83
C LEU A 150 -3.92 0.15 -4.29
N ASP A 151 -3.31 1.29 -4.63
CA ASP A 151 -3.12 1.73 -6.00
C ASP A 151 -1.62 1.87 -6.26
N VAL A 152 -1.01 0.80 -6.80
CA VAL A 152 0.43 0.75 -7.06
C VAL A 152 0.69 0.83 -8.56
N ASN A 153 1.28 1.93 -8.99
CA ASN A 153 1.69 2.14 -10.37
C ASN A 153 3.16 1.72 -10.55
N LEU A 154 3.39 0.71 -11.40
CA LEU A 154 4.73 0.28 -11.78
C LEU A 154 5.29 1.24 -12.84
N ILE A 155 6.46 1.80 -12.58
CA ILE A 155 7.16 2.70 -13.50
C ILE A 155 8.59 2.24 -13.71
N THR A 156 9.13 2.45 -14.92
CA THR A 156 10.53 2.15 -15.21
C THR A 156 11.41 3.39 -15.14
N GLU A 157 12.72 3.20 -15.08
CA GLU A 157 13.68 4.31 -15.22
C GLU A 157 13.54 5.03 -16.58
N LYS A 158 13.09 4.33 -17.62
CA LYS A 158 12.77 4.96 -18.91
C LYS A 158 11.57 5.89 -18.77
N ASP A 159 10.49 5.44 -18.13
CA ASP A 159 9.29 6.26 -17.93
C ASP A 159 9.60 7.49 -17.08
N ALA A 160 10.40 7.33 -16.02
CA ALA A 160 10.85 8.41 -15.15
C ALA A 160 11.68 9.46 -15.92
N ARG A 161 12.64 9.02 -16.76
CA ARG A 161 13.44 9.94 -17.58
C ARG A 161 12.62 10.68 -18.64
N LEU A 162 11.61 10.03 -19.19
CA LEU A 162 10.76 10.60 -20.24
C LEU A 162 9.55 11.37 -19.67
N GLY A 163 9.29 11.30 -18.36
CA GLY A 163 8.14 11.95 -17.73
C GLY A 163 6.80 11.42 -18.25
N ILE A 164 6.67 10.11 -18.46
CA ILE A 164 5.46 9.52 -19.07
C ILE A 164 4.49 9.02 -18.00
N GLY A 165 3.21 9.35 -18.15
CA GLY A 165 2.15 8.89 -17.26
C GLY A 165 2.42 9.29 -15.81
N TYR A 166 2.19 8.36 -14.87
CA TYR A 166 2.45 8.58 -13.44
C TYR A 166 3.92 8.86 -13.11
N ALA A 167 4.87 8.49 -13.97
CA ALA A 167 6.29 8.76 -13.74
C ALA A 167 6.62 10.26 -13.81
N ALA A 168 5.79 11.07 -14.47
CA ALA A 168 5.92 12.53 -14.49
C ALA A 168 5.89 13.14 -13.08
N LEU A 169 5.17 12.51 -12.14
CA LEU A 169 5.08 12.96 -10.74
C LEU A 169 6.45 13.03 -10.07
N LEU A 170 7.41 12.17 -10.44
CA LEU A 170 8.77 12.20 -9.87
C LEU A 170 9.51 13.52 -10.15
N SER A 171 9.07 14.28 -11.15
CA SER A 171 9.61 15.59 -11.51
C SER A 171 8.71 16.76 -11.08
N SER A 172 7.60 16.49 -10.40
CA SER A 172 6.65 17.50 -9.93
C SER A 172 7.29 18.41 -8.88
N LEU A 173 7.19 19.72 -9.08
CA LEU A 173 7.65 20.72 -8.11
C LEU A 173 6.63 21.02 -7.01
N PHE A 174 5.33 20.86 -7.32
CA PHE A 174 4.24 21.30 -6.45
C PHE A 174 3.71 20.17 -5.55
N ALA A 175 3.70 18.94 -6.07
CA ALA A 175 3.29 17.76 -5.32
C ALA A 175 4.27 16.61 -5.59
N PRO A 176 5.54 16.74 -5.16
CA PRO A 176 6.53 15.68 -5.36
C PRO A 176 6.14 14.45 -4.54
N PRO A 177 6.20 13.24 -5.12
CA PRO A 177 5.96 12.01 -4.40
C PRO A 177 7.06 11.79 -3.35
N ILE A 178 6.66 11.32 -2.17
CA ILE A 178 7.56 11.06 -1.06
C ILE A 178 8.16 9.68 -1.23
N ARG A 179 9.49 9.59 -1.24
CA ARG A 179 10.19 8.30 -1.27
C ARG A 179 10.08 7.63 0.11
N VAL A 180 9.47 6.45 0.16
CA VAL A 180 9.29 5.69 1.41
C VAL A 180 10.27 4.53 1.54
N TRP A 181 10.83 4.08 0.42
CA TRP A 181 11.80 3.00 0.40
C TRP A 181 12.71 3.12 -0.83
N ALA A 182 13.97 2.71 -0.70
CA ALA A 182 14.91 2.56 -1.81
C ALA A 182 15.85 1.40 -1.55
N ARG A 183 16.29 0.74 -2.62
CA ARG A 183 17.37 -0.23 -2.57
C ARG A 183 18.68 0.52 -2.32
N GLU A 184 19.49 -0.01 -1.41
CA GLU A 184 20.86 0.48 -1.25
C GLU A 184 21.65 0.25 -2.55
N PRO A 185 22.47 1.22 -2.97
CA PRO A 185 23.29 1.12 -4.18
C PRO A 185 24.41 0.08 -4.07
#